data_AF-U6RWT2-F1
#
_entry.id   AF-U6RWT2-F1
#
_cell.length_a   1.000
_cell.length_b   1.000
_cell.length_c   1.000
_cell.angle_alpha   90.00
_cell.angle_beta   90.00
_cell.angle_gamma   90.00
#
_symmetry.space_group_name_H-M   'P 1'
#
loop_
_entity.id
_entity.type
_entity.pdbx_description
1 polymer ?
#
loop_
_entity_poly.entity_id
_entity_poly.type
_entity_poly.pdbx_seq_one_letter_code
_entity_poly.pdbx_strand_id
1 'polypeptide(L)'
;MFLSNFFSKLFQHEEKMEYITGKAAPFEDVYLSDLEKYPIWVFAIDHEEDYEEGQDESWIAPITNSTDVGEEFCEAYILLKVKGSSCPVLAHFDMGYMLLDDLSYWDFVDEDWKEFQSLDIPSPIYLISAPSILEQAAVEFVVNEDKKSARIYKHTIP
;
A
#
# COMPACT_ATOMS: atom_id res chain seq x y z
N MET A 1 6.91 23.85 -21.72
CA MET A 1 7.57 24.18 -20.44
C MET A 1 6.51 24.42 -19.38
N PHE A 2 5.92 23.38 -18.81
CA PHE A 2 4.98 23.45 -17.68
C PHE A 2 4.90 22.07 -17.00
N LEU A 3 6.00 21.66 -16.35
CA LEU A 3 6.03 20.48 -15.46
C LEU A 3 6.86 20.74 -14.18
N SER A 4 7.49 21.90 -14.02
CA SER A 4 8.46 22.14 -12.94
C SER A 4 7.85 22.44 -11.57
N ASN A 5 6.54 22.66 -11.47
CA ASN A 5 5.91 23.23 -10.27
C ASN A 5 4.95 22.30 -9.51
N PHE A 6 4.75 21.06 -9.98
CA PHE A 6 3.99 20.07 -9.22
C PHE A 6 4.90 19.26 -8.29
N PHE A 7 6.10 18.90 -8.77
CA PHE A 7 7.08 18.14 -7.98
C PHE A 7 7.64 18.92 -6.78
N SER A 8 7.81 20.24 -6.88
CA SER A 8 8.44 21.04 -5.82
C SER A 8 7.67 21.13 -4.51
N LYS A 9 6.41 20.70 -4.46
CA LYS A 9 5.62 20.62 -3.23
C LYS A 9 5.57 19.23 -2.61
N LEU A 10 5.81 18.17 -3.38
CA LEU A 10 5.82 16.80 -2.85
C LEU A 10 7.10 16.52 -2.04
N PHE A 11 8.21 17.17 -2.40
CA PHE A 11 9.53 16.95 -1.79
C PHE A 11 9.91 17.94 -0.65
N GLN A 12 8.94 18.61 0.01
CA GLN A 12 9.27 19.52 1.13
C GLN A 12 9.45 18.82 2.49
N HIS A 13 9.45 17.48 2.54
CA HIS A 13 9.81 16.73 3.72
C HIS A 13 11.00 15.81 3.42
N GLU A 14 12.20 16.41 3.30
CA GLU A 14 13.47 15.71 3.55
C GLU A 14 13.59 15.39 5.06
N GLU A 15 12.58 14.74 5.66
CA GLU A 15 12.88 13.89 6.80
C GLU A 15 13.46 12.61 6.24
N LYS A 16 14.72 12.37 6.58
CA LYS A 16 15.44 11.15 6.24
C LYS A 16 14.63 9.97 6.77
N MET A 17 13.82 9.34 5.91
CA MET A 17 12.95 8.25 6.31
C MET A 17 13.83 7.11 6.86
N GLU A 18 13.69 6.81 8.15
CA GLU A 18 14.54 5.83 8.84
C GLU A 18 14.01 4.39 8.69
N TYR A 19 13.67 3.97 7.47
CA TYR A 19 13.33 2.58 7.18
C TYR A 19 14.36 1.91 6.28
N ILE A 20 14.47 0.58 6.41
CA ILE A 20 15.40 -0.24 5.63
C ILE A 20 14.59 -1.05 4.63
N THR A 21 14.83 -0.77 3.35
CA THR A 21 14.22 -1.48 2.25
C THR A 21 14.99 -2.75 1.90
N GLY A 22 14.27 -3.74 1.37
CA GLY A 22 14.86 -4.90 0.72
C GLY A 22 15.14 -4.64 -0.77
N LYS A 23 15.30 -5.72 -1.54
CA LYS A 23 15.45 -5.60 -2.99
C LYS A 23 14.14 -5.14 -3.62
N ALA A 24 14.18 -4.06 -4.41
CA ALA A 24 13.05 -3.59 -5.19
C ALA A 24 12.65 -4.57 -6.30
N ALA A 25 11.38 -4.53 -6.67
CA ALA A 25 10.80 -5.28 -7.79
C ALA A 25 9.74 -4.42 -8.50
N PRO A 26 9.48 -4.69 -9.80
CA PRO A 26 8.28 -4.17 -10.45
C PRO A 26 7.02 -4.58 -9.67
N PHE A 27 6.02 -3.72 -9.61
CA PHE A 27 4.74 -4.02 -8.95
C PHE A 27 4.10 -5.31 -9.47
N GLU A 28 4.15 -5.53 -10.78
CA GLU A 28 3.63 -6.74 -11.45
C GLU A 28 4.36 -8.03 -11.02
N ASP A 29 5.58 -7.91 -10.48
CA ASP A 29 6.38 -9.04 -10.01
C ASP A 29 6.26 -9.26 -8.48
N VAL A 30 5.38 -8.53 -7.79
CA VAL A 30 5.12 -8.71 -6.35
C VAL A 30 3.96 -9.66 -6.12
N TYR A 31 4.25 -10.86 -5.62
CA TYR A 31 3.25 -11.91 -5.38
C TYR A 31 2.76 -11.88 -3.94
N LEU A 32 1.63 -12.56 -3.67
CA LEU A 32 1.08 -12.70 -2.32
C LEU A 32 2.13 -13.19 -1.31
N SER A 33 2.97 -14.16 -1.68
CA SER A 33 4.00 -14.69 -0.76
C SER A 33 5.02 -13.64 -0.32
N ASP A 34 5.31 -12.65 -1.17
CA ASP A 34 6.23 -11.57 -0.85
C ASP A 34 5.59 -10.60 0.15
N LEU A 35 4.31 -10.29 -0.04
CA LEU A 35 3.53 -9.46 0.88
C LEU A 35 3.26 -10.15 2.23
N GLU A 36 3.07 -11.47 2.24
CA GLU A 36 2.95 -12.24 3.48
C GLU A 36 4.25 -12.23 4.29
N LYS A 37 5.39 -12.15 3.61
CA LYS A 37 6.71 -12.02 4.25
C LYS A 37 7.00 -10.58 4.68
N TYR A 38 6.64 -9.60 3.86
CA TYR A 38 6.84 -8.18 4.08
C TYR A 38 5.53 -7.42 3.78
N PRO A 39 4.73 -7.07 4.81
CA PRO A 39 3.38 -6.55 4.58
C PRO A 39 3.32 -5.06 4.20
N ILE A 40 4.47 -4.38 4.12
CA ILE A 40 4.60 -2.95 3.83
C ILE A 40 5.62 -2.78 2.71
N TRP A 41 5.24 -2.06 1.67
CA TRP A 41 6.08 -1.75 0.52
C TRP A 41 5.98 -0.27 0.20
N VAL A 42 7.10 0.32 -0.19
CA VAL A 42 7.18 1.74 -0.55
C VAL A 42 7.68 1.88 -1.98
N PHE A 43 7.34 2.99 -2.63
CA PHE A 43 7.92 3.33 -3.92
C PHE A 43 9.45 3.42 -3.80
N ALA A 44 10.15 2.79 -4.74
CA ALA A 44 11.59 2.76 -4.74
C ALA A 44 12.15 4.03 -5.42
N ILE A 45 11.85 5.21 -4.89
CA ILE A 45 12.19 6.53 -5.51
C ILE A 45 13.67 6.89 -5.27
N ASP A 46 14.22 6.54 -4.09
CA ASP A 46 15.55 6.99 -3.66
C ASP A 46 16.74 6.32 -4.36
N HIS A 47 16.50 5.36 -5.27
CA HIS A 47 17.55 4.67 -6.03
C HIS A 47 17.50 4.94 -7.54
N GLU A 48 16.85 6.03 -7.97
CA GLU A 48 16.78 6.44 -9.38
C GLU A 48 18.15 6.45 -10.11
N GLU A 49 19.23 6.79 -9.40
CA GLU A 49 20.59 6.84 -9.97
C GLU A 49 21.26 5.46 -10.14
N ASP A 50 20.81 4.44 -9.41
CA ASP A 50 21.31 3.06 -9.47
C ASP A 50 20.52 2.18 -10.45
N TYR A 51 19.49 2.74 -11.08
CA TYR A 51 18.57 2.00 -11.95
C TYR A 51 19.03 1.92 -13.41
N GLU A 52 18.75 0.79 -14.05
CA GLU A 52 18.83 0.66 -15.50
C GLU A 52 17.77 1.58 -16.16
N GLU A 53 18.07 2.18 -17.32
CA GLU A 53 17.11 3.02 -18.07
C GLU A 53 15.77 2.29 -18.23
N GLY A 54 14.71 2.79 -17.57
CA GLY A 54 13.35 2.23 -17.64
C GLY A 54 12.73 1.78 -16.31
N GLN A 55 13.42 1.92 -15.16
CA GLN A 55 12.75 1.79 -13.86
C GLN A 55 11.92 3.06 -13.59
N ASP A 56 10.60 2.88 -13.59
CA ASP A 56 9.57 3.90 -13.37
C ASP A 56 9.03 3.83 -11.93
N GLU A 57 8.16 4.77 -11.53
CA GLU A 57 7.38 4.81 -10.28
C GLU A 57 6.54 3.52 -10.03
N SER A 58 6.59 2.55 -10.94
CA SER A 58 5.98 1.22 -10.80
C SER A 58 6.84 0.24 -9.99
N TRP A 59 8.05 0.61 -9.55
CA TRP A 59 8.90 -0.24 -8.73
C TRP A 59 8.68 0.04 -7.25
N ILE A 60 8.53 -1.04 -6.48
CA ILE A 60 8.30 -0.99 -5.04
C ILE A 60 9.34 -1.85 -4.32
N ALA A 61 9.68 -1.46 -3.09
CA ALA A 61 10.61 -2.17 -2.24
C ALA A 61 9.98 -2.54 -0.90
N PRO A 62 10.26 -3.74 -0.35
CA PRO A 62 9.67 -4.17 0.91
C PRO A 62 10.36 -3.45 2.07
N ILE A 63 9.60 -3.07 3.08
CA ILE A 63 10.16 -2.67 4.37
C ILE A 63 10.55 -3.92 5.14
N THR A 64 11.83 -4.01 5.53
CA THR A 64 12.41 -5.23 6.11
C THR A 64 12.64 -5.17 7.61
N ASN A 65 12.60 -3.96 8.19
CA ASN A 65 12.87 -3.70 9.60
C ASN A 65 11.64 -3.25 10.40
N SER A 66 10.46 -3.15 9.75
CA SER A 66 9.20 -2.76 10.41
C SER A 66 8.02 -3.58 9.88
N THR A 67 7.03 -3.75 10.73
CA THR A 67 5.68 -4.25 10.39
C THR A 67 4.59 -3.26 10.81
N ASP A 68 4.98 -2.04 11.17
CA ASP A 68 4.12 -0.92 11.53
C ASP A 68 4.30 0.19 10.50
N VAL A 69 3.17 0.75 10.04
CA VAL A 69 3.14 1.95 9.20
C VAL A 69 3.05 3.15 10.14
N GLY A 70 4.22 3.68 10.52
CA GLY A 70 4.36 4.90 11.31
C GLY A 70 4.30 6.18 10.50
N GLU A 71 4.40 7.34 11.17
CA GLU A 71 4.33 8.68 10.56
C GLU A 71 5.45 8.94 9.54
N GLU A 72 6.53 8.16 9.59
CA GLU A 72 7.62 8.21 8.62
C GLU A 72 7.21 7.78 7.21
N PHE A 73 6.08 7.08 7.04
CA PHE A 73 5.56 6.71 5.73
C PHE A 73 4.55 7.76 5.25
N CYS A 74 4.89 8.49 4.19
CA CYS A 74 3.91 9.33 3.50
C CYS A 74 2.90 8.48 2.72
N GLU A 75 3.42 7.48 1.99
CA GLU A 75 2.69 6.59 1.11
C GLU A 75 3.28 5.18 1.21
N ALA A 76 2.42 4.15 1.22
CA ALA A 76 2.86 2.76 1.24
C ALA A 76 1.81 1.84 0.64
N TYR A 77 2.23 0.80 -0.08
CA TYR A 77 1.39 -0.34 -0.36
C TYR A 77 1.38 -1.28 0.84
N ILE A 78 0.18 -1.68 1.27
CA ILE A 78 0.03 -2.56 2.43
C ILE A 78 -0.82 -3.78 2.11
N LEU A 79 -0.48 -4.90 2.74
CA LEU A 79 -1.31 -6.08 2.74
C LEU A 79 -2.50 -5.91 3.68
N LEU A 80 -3.69 -6.22 3.18
CA LEU A 80 -4.94 -6.28 3.91
C LEU A 80 -5.66 -7.60 3.63
N LYS A 81 -6.82 -7.78 4.25
CA LYS A 81 -7.77 -8.84 3.91
C LYS A 81 -9.21 -8.37 4.06
N VAL A 82 -10.11 -8.95 3.27
CA VAL A 82 -11.56 -8.76 3.48
C VAL A 82 -11.98 -9.44 4.78
N LYS A 83 -12.54 -8.67 5.71
CA LYS A 83 -13.01 -9.11 7.02
C LYS A 83 -14.03 -10.25 6.90
N GLY A 84 -13.80 -11.33 7.65
CA GLY A 84 -14.66 -12.52 7.60
C GLY A 84 -14.37 -13.46 6.43
N SER A 85 -13.33 -13.19 5.64
CA SER A 85 -12.84 -14.07 4.58
C SER A 85 -11.31 -14.22 4.65
N SER A 86 -10.77 -15.12 3.84
CA SER A 86 -9.33 -15.25 3.60
C SER A 86 -8.86 -14.49 2.35
N CYS A 87 -9.70 -13.65 1.74
CA CYS A 87 -9.36 -12.91 0.51
C CYS A 87 -8.32 -11.83 0.81
N PRO A 88 -7.07 -11.97 0.34
CA PRO A 88 -6.02 -10.97 0.49
C PRO A 88 -6.29 -9.78 -0.43
N VAL A 89 -5.92 -8.60 0.06
CA VAL A 89 -6.09 -7.33 -0.65
C VAL A 89 -4.78 -6.57 -0.56
N LEU A 90 -4.33 -6.02 -1.68
CA LEU A 90 -3.26 -5.05 -1.74
C LEU A 90 -3.90 -3.69 -2.01
N ALA A 91 -3.44 -2.65 -1.34
CA ALA A 91 -3.90 -1.29 -1.59
C ALA A 91 -2.79 -0.29 -1.28
N HIS A 92 -2.81 0.83 -2.00
CA HIS A 92 -2.02 1.99 -1.69
C HIS A 92 -2.66 2.74 -0.50
N PHE A 93 -1.86 3.06 0.51
CA PHE A 93 -2.25 3.77 1.72
C PHE A 93 -1.59 5.14 1.75
N ASP A 94 -2.44 6.16 1.75
CA ASP A 94 -2.03 7.56 1.93
C ASP A 94 -2.19 7.92 3.42
N MET A 95 -1.07 8.18 4.09
CA MET A 95 -1.03 8.53 5.51
C MET A 95 -1.66 9.90 5.78
N GLY A 96 -1.50 10.87 4.87
CA GLY A 96 -1.99 12.23 5.04
C GLY A 96 -3.52 12.31 5.05
N TYR A 97 -4.18 11.47 4.25
CA TYR A 97 -5.64 11.39 4.21
C TYR A 97 -6.22 10.19 4.95
N MET A 98 -5.39 9.28 5.46
CA MET A 98 -5.82 8.05 6.14
C MET A 98 -6.79 7.24 5.27
N LEU A 99 -6.47 7.11 3.99
CA LEU A 99 -7.32 6.45 2.99
C LEU A 99 -6.54 5.36 2.25
N LEU A 100 -7.30 4.40 1.73
CA LEU A 100 -6.82 3.42 0.79
C LEU A 100 -7.39 3.72 -0.59
N ASP A 101 -6.54 3.64 -1.61
CA ASP A 101 -6.92 3.58 -3.02
C ASP A 101 -6.11 2.49 -3.73
N ASP A 102 -6.26 2.42 -5.05
CA ASP A 102 -5.67 1.38 -5.91
C ASP A 102 -5.86 -0.05 -5.38
N LEU A 103 -7.09 -0.36 -4.96
CA LEU A 103 -7.40 -1.65 -4.36
C LEU A 103 -7.32 -2.78 -5.40
N SER A 104 -6.57 -3.82 -5.06
CA SER A 104 -6.50 -5.08 -5.80
C SER A 104 -6.70 -6.27 -4.85
N TYR A 105 -7.31 -7.36 -5.33
CA TYR A 105 -7.41 -8.62 -4.59
C TYR A 105 -6.59 -9.71 -5.26
N TRP A 106 -6.15 -10.68 -4.46
CA TRP A 106 -5.45 -11.84 -4.97
C TRP A 106 -6.44 -12.86 -5.53
N ASP A 107 -6.34 -13.18 -6.82
CA ASP A 107 -7.05 -14.32 -7.40
C ASP A 107 -6.20 -15.58 -7.33
N PHE A 108 -6.61 -16.52 -6.48
CA PHE A 108 -5.92 -17.80 -6.32
C PHE A 108 -6.01 -18.71 -7.56
N VAL A 109 -6.92 -18.45 -8.51
CA VAL A 109 -7.04 -19.26 -9.73
C VAL A 109 -5.99 -18.86 -10.74
N ASP A 110 -5.84 -17.55 -10.96
CA ASP A 110 -4.90 -17.00 -11.94
C ASP A 110 -3.53 -16.70 -11.33
N GLU A 111 -3.40 -16.79 -9.99
CA GLU A 111 -2.20 -16.44 -9.22
C GLU A 111 -1.72 -15.01 -9.52
N ASP A 112 -2.68 -14.07 -9.58
CA ASP A 112 -2.45 -12.69 -10.01
C ASP A 112 -3.34 -11.70 -9.24
N TRP A 113 -2.91 -10.43 -9.21
CA TRP A 113 -3.68 -9.32 -8.67
C TRP A 113 -4.75 -8.86 -9.67
N LYS A 114 -5.98 -8.71 -9.18
CA LYS A 114 -7.09 -8.19 -9.98
C LYS A 114 -7.71 -6.97 -9.34
N GLU A 115 -8.23 -6.07 -10.17
CA GLU A 115 -8.95 -4.89 -9.71
C GLU A 115 -10.06 -5.27 -8.72
N PHE A 116 -10.05 -4.66 -7.55
CA PHE A 116 -11.01 -4.96 -6.48
C PHE A 116 -12.47 -4.71 -6.88
N GLN A 117 -12.71 -3.80 -7.82
CA GLN A 117 -14.05 -3.56 -8.38
C GLN A 117 -14.69 -4.81 -8.99
N SER A 118 -13.88 -5.73 -9.53
CA SER A 118 -14.35 -6.98 -10.13
C SER A 118 -14.75 -8.05 -9.10
N LEU A 119 -14.44 -7.85 -7.82
CA LEU A 119 -14.75 -8.80 -6.76
C LEU A 119 -16.26 -8.81 -6.46
N ASP A 120 -16.92 -9.93 -6.76
CA ASP A 120 -18.37 -10.11 -6.57
C ASP A 120 -18.71 -10.50 -5.11
N ILE A 121 -18.61 -9.51 -4.23
CA ILE A 121 -19.05 -9.60 -2.83
C ILE A 121 -20.02 -8.47 -2.48
N PRO A 122 -21.01 -8.73 -1.60
CA PRO A 122 -22.00 -7.74 -1.20
C PRO A 122 -21.41 -6.69 -0.26
N SER A 123 -21.88 -5.45 -0.42
CA SER A 123 -21.59 -4.34 0.51
C SER A 123 -22.44 -4.42 1.79
N PRO A 124 -21.98 -3.87 2.93
CA PRO A 124 -20.69 -3.20 3.13
C PRO A 124 -19.52 -4.19 3.20
N ILE A 125 -18.38 -3.79 2.62
CA ILE A 125 -17.14 -4.55 2.66
C ILE A 125 -16.21 -3.86 3.64
N TYR A 126 -15.61 -4.65 4.53
CA TYR A 126 -14.62 -4.17 5.49
C TYR A 126 -13.27 -4.83 5.19
N LEU A 127 -12.20 -4.05 5.23
CA LEU A 127 -10.82 -4.53 5.14
C LEU A 127 -10.16 -4.46 6.51
N ILE A 128 -9.22 -5.35 6.77
CA ILE A 128 -8.38 -5.35 7.97
C ILE A 128 -6.93 -5.33 7.52
N SER A 129 -6.14 -4.37 8.02
CA SER A 129 -4.70 -4.30 7.74
C SER A 129 -3.95 -5.50 8.34
N ALA A 130 -2.99 -6.04 7.59
CA ALA A 130 -2.00 -6.97 8.11
C ALA A 130 -0.91 -6.25 8.93
N PRO A 131 -0.28 -5.15 8.44
CA PRO A 131 0.59 -4.36 9.30
C PRO A 131 -0.24 -3.59 10.33
N SER A 132 0.40 -3.22 11.45
CA SER A 132 -0.15 -2.18 12.31
C SER A 132 0.02 -0.82 11.64
N ILE A 133 -0.81 0.14 12.02
CA ILE A 133 -0.74 1.52 11.53
C ILE A 133 -0.78 2.41 12.76
N LEU A 134 0.25 3.25 12.94
CA LEU A 134 0.45 4.04 14.15
C LEU A 134 0.32 3.20 15.42
N GLU A 135 1.03 2.07 15.47
CA GLU A 135 1.01 1.07 16.55
C GLU A 135 -0.35 0.38 16.78
N GLN A 136 -1.38 0.71 16.01
CA GLN A 136 -2.69 0.08 16.10
C GLN A 136 -2.75 -1.15 15.19
N ALA A 137 -2.88 -2.33 15.80
CA ALA A 137 -3.07 -3.57 15.05
C ALA A 137 -4.48 -3.68 14.46
N ALA A 138 -4.59 -4.37 13.32
CA ALA A 138 -5.85 -4.73 12.67
C ALA A 138 -6.79 -3.54 12.43
N VAL A 139 -6.25 -2.45 11.86
CA VAL A 139 -7.03 -1.26 11.52
C VAL A 139 -8.09 -1.64 10.49
N GLU A 140 -9.33 -1.25 10.77
CA GLU A 140 -10.48 -1.57 9.93
C GLU A 140 -10.81 -0.41 8.99
N PHE A 141 -10.94 -0.73 7.70
CA PHE A 141 -11.38 0.18 6.67
C PHE A 141 -12.74 -0.25 6.14
N VAL A 142 -13.59 0.71 5.79
CA VAL A 142 -14.83 0.46 5.04
C VAL A 142 -14.62 0.86 3.59
N VAL A 143 -14.90 -0.07 2.68
CA VAL A 143 -14.82 0.18 1.24
C VAL A 143 -16.01 1.00 0.79
N ASN A 144 -15.77 1.99 -0.08
CA ASN A 144 -16.81 2.81 -0.68
C ASN A 144 -17.68 2.00 -1.67
N GLU A 145 -18.87 2.51 -1.99
CA GLU A 145 -19.82 1.81 -2.86
C GLU A 145 -19.27 1.54 -4.28
N ASP A 146 -18.40 2.42 -4.77
CA ASP A 146 -17.74 2.27 -6.07
C ASP A 146 -16.55 1.30 -6.06
N LYS A 147 -16.19 0.74 -4.89
CA LYS A 147 -15.09 -0.20 -4.68
C LYS A 147 -13.71 0.30 -5.11
N LYS A 148 -13.54 1.62 -5.24
CA LYS A 148 -12.27 2.25 -5.67
C LYS A 148 -11.37 2.70 -4.53
N SER A 149 -11.96 2.94 -3.37
CA SER A 149 -11.25 3.41 -2.19
C SER A 149 -11.89 2.87 -0.92
N ALA A 150 -11.13 2.91 0.17
CA ALA A 150 -11.62 2.61 1.50
C ALA A 150 -11.10 3.64 2.50
N ARG A 151 -11.87 3.88 3.56
CA ARG A 151 -11.54 4.83 4.62
C ARG A 151 -11.59 4.16 5.97
N ILE A 152 -10.86 4.68 6.96
CA ILE A 152 -10.90 4.12 8.31
C ILE A 152 -12.33 4.11 8.84
N TYR A 153 -12.80 2.93 9.28
CA TYR A 153 -14.15 2.72 9.80
C TYR A 153 -14.21 2.89 11.33
N LYS A 154 -13.16 2.46 12.04
CA LYS A 154 -13.00 2.64 13.48
C LYS A 154 -11.57 2.99 13.80
N HIS A 155 -11.35 4.25 14.13
CA HIS A 155 -10.15 4.70 14.82
C HIS A 155 -10.50 4.90 16.29
N THR A 156 -9.82 4.19 17.17
CA THR A 156 -9.82 4.56 18.60
C THR A 156 -8.46 5.18 18.81
N ILE A 157 -8.37 6.51 18.60
CA ILE A 157 -7.21 7.24 19.11
C ILE A 157 -7.32 7.14 20.64
N PRO A 158 -6.29 6.63 21.35
CA PRO A 158 -6.24 6.66 22.81
C PRO A 158 -6.37 8.09 23.37
#